data_AF-A0AAU2AQ77-F1
#
_entry.id   AF-A0AAU2AQ77-F1
#
_cell.length_a   1.000
_cell.length_b   1.000
_cell.length_c   1.000
_cell.angle_alpha   90.00
_cell.angle_beta   90.00
_cell.angle_gamma   90.00
#
_symmetry.space_group_name_H-M   'P 1'
#
loop_
_entity.id
_entity.type
_entity.pdbx_description
1 polymer ?
#
loop_
_entity_poly.entity_id
_entity_poly.type
_entity_poly.pdbx_seq_one_letter_code
_entity_poly.pdbx_strand_id
1 'polypeptide(L)'
;MTNDPTLAQPLCGARQPGWEHGPAIGRHRQPCILPAGHDDRHRDGLGQTWRPRTATVRTVDHGPVTVPCPPWCLGVHEDGLDLVDLAHEGPETALTVDTPLGGVQLLDAGLCQYPYSSNPDDREVKVAVLLGADWHQLDHDELRMLAAQLVVHAGRLRDLAAELRSVEGAL
;
A
#
# COMPACT_ATOMS: atom_id res chain seq x y z
N MET A 1 12.85 -27.31 -32.64
CA MET A 1 12.04 -26.31 -31.92
C MET A 1 11.34 -27.04 -30.80
N THR A 2 11.95 -27.05 -29.62
CA THR A 2 11.45 -27.74 -28.42
C THR A 2 10.41 -26.85 -27.75
N ASN A 3 9.16 -27.31 -27.68
CA ASN A 3 8.15 -26.73 -26.79
C ASN A 3 8.53 -27.16 -25.36
N ASP A 4 9.00 -26.22 -24.55
CA ASP A 4 9.24 -26.42 -23.13
C ASP A 4 7.89 -26.43 -22.38
N PRO A 5 7.45 -27.56 -21.79
CA PRO A 5 6.08 -27.70 -21.29
C PRO A 5 5.89 -27.21 -19.85
N THR A 6 6.76 -26.36 -19.29
CA THR A 6 6.81 -26.21 -17.83
C THR A 6 7.05 -24.81 -17.27
N LEU A 7 6.57 -23.75 -17.92
CA LEU A 7 6.26 -22.52 -17.18
C LEU A 7 4.77 -22.53 -16.85
N ALA A 8 4.45 -23.05 -15.66
CA ALA A 8 3.11 -22.90 -15.11
C ALA A 8 2.73 -21.41 -15.15
N GLN A 9 1.60 -21.10 -15.80
CA GLN A 9 1.10 -19.73 -15.83
C GLN A 9 0.94 -19.23 -14.38
N PRO A 10 1.37 -18.00 -14.07
CA PRO A 10 1.21 -17.46 -12.73
C PRO A 10 -0.28 -17.45 -12.36
N LEU A 11 -0.58 -17.71 -11.09
CA LEU A 11 -1.95 -17.62 -10.57
C LEU A 11 -2.35 -16.15 -10.39
N CYS A 12 -3.65 -15.86 -10.51
CA CYS A 12 -4.20 -14.53 -10.35
C CYS A 12 -3.89 -13.90 -8.98
N GLY A 13 -3.99 -14.66 -7.89
CA GLY A 13 -3.60 -14.15 -6.56
C GLY A 13 -4.57 -13.14 -5.92
N ALA A 14 -5.52 -12.58 -6.68
CA ALA A 14 -6.50 -11.61 -6.19
C ALA A 14 -7.31 -12.17 -5.00
N ARG A 15 -7.74 -11.30 -4.10
CA ARG A 15 -8.49 -11.66 -2.88
C ARG A 15 -9.87 -11.01 -2.91
N GLN A 16 -10.83 -11.62 -2.23
CA GLN A 16 -12.19 -11.10 -2.17
C GLN A 16 -12.22 -9.74 -1.42
N PRO A 17 -12.81 -8.68 -2.01
CA PRO A 17 -13.03 -7.38 -1.37
C PRO A 17 -13.81 -7.41 -0.06
N GLY A 18 -13.53 -6.47 0.86
CA GLY A 18 -14.43 -6.11 1.97
C GLY A 18 -14.18 -6.83 3.30
N TRP A 19 -12.99 -7.41 3.48
CA TRP A 19 -12.66 -8.21 4.67
C TRP A 19 -11.25 -7.91 5.19
N GLU A 20 -10.63 -6.79 4.76
CA GLU A 20 -9.27 -6.42 5.13
C GLU A 20 -9.09 -6.19 6.65
N HIS A 21 -10.19 -5.99 7.41
CA HIS A 21 -10.19 -5.67 8.84
C HIS A 21 -10.89 -6.70 9.75
N GLY A 22 -11.18 -7.91 9.26
CA GLY A 22 -11.89 -8.94 10.05
C GLY A 22 -10.97 -9.80 10.96
N PRO A 23 -11.43 -10.26 12.14
CA PRO A 23 -10.64 -11.03 13.10
C PRO A 23 -10.33 -12.49 12.69
N ALA A 24 -10.67 -12.91 11.46
CA ALA A 24 -10.67 -14.32 11.08
C ALA A 24 -9.38 -14.77 10.37
N ILE A 25 -8.56 -15.56 11.07
CA ILE A 25 -7.54 -16.42 10.46
C ILE A 25 -8.25 -17.68 9.92
N GLY A 26 -8.26 -17.87 8.59
CA GLY A 26 -8.78 -19.09 7.93
C GLY A 26 -9.88 -18.84 6.89
N ARG A 27 -9.88 -19.66 5.82
CA ARG A 27 -10.78 -19.72 4.62
C ARG A 27 -11.01 -18.45 3.79
N HIS A 28 -10.96 -17.26 4.36
CA HIS A 28 -11.26 -15.98 3.69
C HIS A 28 -10.01 -15.22 3.20
N ARG A 29 -8.84 -15.85 3.35
CA ARG A 29 -7.57 -15.43 2.73
C ARG A 29 -7.20 -16.36 1.57
N GLN A 30 -8.16 -17.02 0.93
CA GLN A 30 -7.82 -17.82 -0.23
C GLN A 30 -7.66 -16.91 -1.45
N PRO A 31 -6.48 -16.90 -2.09
CA PRO A 31 -6.30 -16.17 -3.32
C PRO A 31 -7.12 -16.81 -4.45
N CYS A 32 -7.37 -16.05 -5.50
CA CYS A 32 -7.88 -16.58 -6.75
C CYS A 32 -6.92 -17.64 -7.31
N ILE A 33 -7.46 -18.82 -7.62
CA ILE A 33 -6.74 -19.97 -8.17
C ILE A 33 -6.82 -20.06 -9.70
N LEU A 34 -7.43 -19.07 -10.35
CA LEU A 34 -7.48 -18.99 -11.82
C LEU A 34 -6.14 -18.45 -12.37
N PRO A 35 -5.83 -18.67 -13.66
CA PRO A 35 -4.66 -18.09 -14.30
C PRO A 35 -4.64 -16.56 -14.19
N ALA A 36 -3.47 -15.95 -14.01
CA ALA A 36 -3.31 -14.51 -14.00
C ALA A 36 -3.78 -13.88 -15.31
N GLY A 37 -4.31 -12.65 -15.24
CA GLY A 37 -4.83 -11.92 -16.40
C GLY A 37 -6.23 -12.34 -16.85
N HIS A 38 -6.99 -13.07 -16.03
CA HIS A 38 -8.40 -13.32 -16.31
C HIS A 38 -9.26 -12.10 -15.94
N ASP A 39 -10.22 -11.75 -16.80
CA ASP A 39 -11.15 -10.63 -16.59
C ASP A 39 -12.51 -11.08 -16.00
N ASP A 40 -12.69 -12.39 -15.87
CA ASP A 40 -13.90 -13.02 -15.33
C ASP A 40 -14.00 -12.93 -13.80
N ARG A 41 -15.07 -13.51 -13.25
CA ARG A 41 -15.19 -13.72 -11.81
C ARG A 41 -14.00 -14.51 -11.30
N HIS A 42 -13.33 -13.97 -10.29
CA HIS A 42 -12.31 -14.68 -9.54
C HIS A 42 -12.93 -15.91 -8.87
N ARG A 43 -12.11 -16.95 -8.64
CA ARG A 43 -12.51 -18.18 -7.97
C ARG A 43 -11.44 -18.63 -6.99
N ASP A 44 -11.80 -18.94 -5.74
CA ASP A 44 -10.87 -19.50 -4.75
C ASP A 44 -10.80 -21.03 -4.79
N GLY A 45 -9.96 -21.63 -3.94
CA GLY A 45 -9.82 -23.08 -3.79
C GLY A 45 -11.06 -23.77 -3.21
N LEU A 46 -12.03 -23.01 -2.71
CA LEU A 46 -13.31 -23.48 -2.17
C LEU A 46 -14.46 -23.32 -3.19
N GLY A 47 -14.19 -22.77 -4.38
CA GLY A 47 -15.18 -22.53 -5.42
C GLY A 47 -16.02 -21.27 -5.23
N GLN A 48 -15.71 -20.40 -4.27
CA GLN A 48 -16.39 -19.11 -4.12
C GLN A 48 -15.99 -18.18 -5.25
N THR A 49 -16.93 -17.35 -5.73
CA THR A 49 -16.68 -16.45 -6.86
C THR A 49 -17.07 -15.02 -6.59
N TRP A 50 -16.22 -14.07 -6.98
CA TRP A 50 -16.45 -12.63 -6.84
C TRP A 50 -16.04 -11.88 -8.11
N ARG A 51 -16.62 -10.70 -8.33
CA ARG A 51 -16.21 -9.83 -9.44
C ARG A 51 -14.99 -8.99 -9.01
N PRO A 52 -14.07 -8.66 -9.93
CA PRO A 52 -13.08 -7.62 -9.69
C PRO A 52 -13.76 -6.36 -9.15
N ARG A 53 -13.17 -5.73 -8.13
CA ARG A 53 -13.62 -4.41 -7.68
C ARG A 53 -13.23 -3.42 -8.78
N THR A 54 -14.15 -2.59 -9.25
CA THR A 54 -13.86 -1.56 -10.25
C THR A 54 -14.37 -0.21 -9.78
N ALA A 55 -13.67 0.87 -10.15
CA ALA A 55 -14.12 2.23 -9.97
C ALA A 55 -14.22 2.93 -11.33
N THR A 56 -15.20 3.81 -11.49
CA THR A 56 -15.28 4.71 -12.65
C THR A 56 -14.89 6.11 -12.19
N VAL A 57 -13.80 6.63 -12.76
CA VAL A 57 -13.21 7.94 -12.42
C VAL A 57 -13.41 8.88 -13.60
N ARG A 58 -13.86 10.11 -13.34
CA ARG A 58 -13.98 11.15 -14.37
C ARG A 58 -12.65 11.88 -14.50
N THR A 59 -11.89 11.53 -15.54
CA THR A 59 -10.64 12.24 -15.87
C THR A 59 -10.93 13.47 -16.72
N VAL A 60 -10.04 14.46 -16.68
CA VAL A 60 -10.19 15.68 -17.50
C VAL A 60 -9.74 15.49 -18.95
N ASP A 61 -8.85 14.54 -19.20
CA ASP A 61 -8.18 14.33 -20.50
C ASP A 61 -8.71 13.11 -21.28
N HIS A 62 -9.30 12.12 -20.61
CA HIS A 62 -9.83 10.89 -21.24
C HIS A 62 -11.33 10.66 -20.97
N GLY A 63 -12.00 11.57 -20.26
CA GLY A 63 -13.39 11.40 -19.84
C GLY A 63 -13.55 10.31 -18.77
N PRO A 64 -14.71 9.65 -18.67
CA PRO A 64 -14.92 8.58 -17.69
C PRO A 64 -14.08 7.33 -18.02
N VAL A 65 -13.21 6.93 -17.11
CA VAL A 65 -12.37 5.73 -17.21
C VAL A 65 -12.78 4.74 -16.13
N THR A 66 -12.99 3.47 -16.51
CA THR A 66 -13.27 2.39 -15.56
C THR A 66 -12.00 1.58 -15.32
N VAL A 67 -11.57 1.52 -14.06
CA VAL A 67 -10.30 0.90 -13.64
C VAL A 67 -10.55 -0.27 -12.71
N PRO A 68 -9.78 -1.37 -12.81
CA PRO A 68 -9.79 -2.44 -11.82
C PRO A 68 -9.07 -1.98 -10.55
N CYS A 69 -9.75 -2.01 -9.40
CA CYS A 69 -9.15 -1.72 -8.12
C CYS A 69 -8.50 -3.00 -7.55
N PRO A 70 -7.20 -2.99 -7.23
CA PRO A 70 -6.57 -4.11 -6.57
C PRO A 70 -7.18 -4.34 -5.18
N PRO A 71 -7.04 -5.55 -4.60
CA PRO A 71 -7.68 -5.88 -3.32
C PRO A 71 -7.28 -4.94 -2.18
N TRP A 72 -6.05 -4.43 -2.18
CA TRP A 72 -5.53 -3.51 -1.16
C TRP A 72 -6.01 -2.06 -1.32
N CYS A 73 -6.56 -1.69 -2.47
CA CYS A 73 -7.03 -0.33 -2.73
C CYS A 73 -8.36 -0.08 -2.00
N LEU A 74 -8.50 1.12 -1.42
CA LEU A 74 -9.72 1.58 -0.76
C LEU A 74 -10.92 1.70 -1.72
N GLY A 75 -10.66 1.81 -3.02
CA GLY A 75 -11.69 1.98 -4.06
C GLY A 75 -12.32 3.37 -4.10
N VAL A 76 -11.75 4.32 -3.35
CA VAL A 76 -12.08 5.75 -3.41
C VAL A 76 -11.05 6.40 -4.32
N HIS A 77 -11.53 7.18 -5.27
CA HIS A 77 -10.71 7.87 -6.27
C HIS A 77 -11.24 9.29 -6.46
N GLU A 78 -10.32 10.24 -6.64
CA GLU A 78 -10.65 11.62 -6.93
C GLU A 78 -11.03 11.80 -8.42
N ASP A 79 -12.14 12.51 -8.66
CA ASP A 79 -12.54 12.96 -10.00
C ASP A 79 -11.77 14.25 -10.36
N GLY A 80 -11.56 14.50 -11.65
CA GLY A 80 -10.98 15.76 -12.14
C GLY A 80 -9.47 15.77 -12.27
N LEU A 81 -8.82 14.61 -12.11
CA LEU A 81 -7.39 14.41 -12.38
C LEU A 81 -7.13 14.03 -13.84
N ASP A 82 -5.89 14.20 -14.32
CA ASP A 82 -5.42 13.59 -15.56
C ASP A 82 -5.34 12.06 -15.38
N LEU A 83 -5.53 11.28 -16.45
CA LEU A 83 -5.47 9.81 -16.36
C LEU A 83 -4.14 9.32 -15.78
N VAL A 84 -3.03 10.00 -16.09
CA VAL A 84 -1.68 9.65 -15.62
C VAL A 84 -1.52 9.80 -14.10
N ASP A 85 -2.35 10.63 -13.46
CA ASP A 85 -2.33 10.91 -12.02
C ASP A 85 -3.34 10.07 -11.24
N LEU A 86 -4.11 9.21 -11.93
CA LEU A 86 -5.02 8.28 -11.27
C LEU A 86 -4.22 7.31 -10.40
N ALA A 87 -4.41 7.40 -9.08
CA ALA A 87 -3.76 6.55 -8.09
C ALA A 87 -4.71 5.47 -7.56
N HIS A 88 -4.13 4.32 -7.20
CA HIS A 88 -4.71 3.40 -6.22
C HIS A 88 -4.05 3.64 -4.88
N GLU A 89 -4.85 3.93 -3.86
CA GLU A 89 -4.39 4.16 -2.49
C GLU A 89 -4.96 3.09 -1.55
N GLY A 90 -4.09 2.57 -0.68
CA GLY A 90 -4.46 1.65 0.38
C GLY A 90 -4.69 2.36 1.72
N PRO A 91 -5.08 1.62 2.77
CA PRO A 91 -5.15 2.17 4.12
C PRO A 91 -3.81 2.72 4.58
N GLU A 92 -3.86 3.85 5.27
CA GLU A 92 -2.72 4.57 5.82
C GLU A 92 -2.40 4.15 7.26
N THR A 93 -1.12 4.23 7.63
CA THR A 93 -0.63 4.09 9.00
C THR A 93 0.10 5.35 9.43
N ALA A 94 -0.44 6.01 10.45
CA ALA A 94 0.18 7.18 11.04
C ALA A 94 1.10 6.81 12.22
N LEU A 95 2.23 7.49 12.33
CA LEU A 95 3.01 7.59 13.57
C LEU A 95 2.66 8.90 14.27
N THR A 96 1.91 8.81 15.36
CA THR A 96 1.58 9.96 16.22
C THR A 96 2.34 9.87 17.54
N VAL A 97 2.97 10.97 17.93
CA VAL A 97 3.67 11.10 19.21
C VAL A 97 2.88 12.02 20.13
N ASP A 98 2.62 11.55 21.34
CA ASP A 98 1.96 12.35 22.37
C ASP A 98 2.92 13.38 22.97
N THR A 99 2.46 14.61 23.08
CA THR A 99 3.15 15.70 23.77
C THR A 99 2.24 16.30 24.84
N PRO A 100 2.76 17.10 25.79
CA PRO A 100 1.92 17.83 26.74
C PRO A 100 0.89 18.78 26.09
N LEU A 101 1.08 19.16 24.83
CA LEU A 101 0.16 20.02 24.07
C LEU A 101 -0.79 19.23 23.17
N GLY A 102 -0.72 17.89 23.16
CA GLY A 102 -1.52 17.00 22.32
C GLY A 102 -0.68 16.09 21.43
N GLY A 103 -1.36 15.24 20.67
CA GLY A 103 -0.74 14.34 19.70
C GLY A 103 -0.24 15.09 18.46
N VAL A 104 0.97 14.76 18.02
CA VAL A 104 1.60 15.30 16.81
C VAL A 104 1.89 14.14 15.86
N GLN A 105 1.31 14.17 14.66
CA GLN A 105 1.60 13.20 13.61
C GLN A 105 2.97 13.52 13.00
N LEU A 106 3.87 12.54 12.98
CA LEU A 106 5.24 12.67 12.47
C LEU A 106 5.45 11.99 11.13
N LEU A 107 4.64 10.97 10.81
CA LEU A 107 4.77 10.20 9.59
C LEU A 107 3.39 9.64 9.22
N ASP A 108 3.14 9.57 7.92
CA ASP A 108 2.06 8.77 7.34
C ASP A 108 2.62 7.84 6.27
N ALA A 109 2.01 6.67 6.10
CA ALA A 109 2.44 5.71 5.10
C ALA A 109 1.30 4.81 4.62
N GLY A 110 1.21 4.61 3.31
CA GLY A 110 0.19 3.75 2.70
C GLY A 110 0.67 3.13 1.40
N LEU A 111 0.07 1.99 1.00
CA LEU A 111 0.32 1.43 -0.33
C LEU A 111 -0.21 2.38 -1.40
N CYS A 112 0.57 2.62 -2.44
CA CYS A 112 0.21 3.48 -3.55
C CYS A 112 0.69 2.90 -4.89
N GLN A 113 -0.04 3.20 -5.97
CA GLN A 113 0.32 2.84 -7.34
C GLN A 113 -0.32 3.81 -8.34
N TYR A 114 0.43 4.22 -9.37
CA TYR A 114 -0.08 5.03 -10.48
C TYR A 114 -0.07 4.21 -11.79
N PRO A 115 -1.10 3.37 -12.03
CA PRO A 115 -1.08 2.40 -13.13
C PRO A 115 -0.91 3.01 -14.53
N TYR A 116 -1.29 4.28 -14.70
CA TYR A 116 -1.22 5.00 -15.98
C TYR A 116 -0.11 6.05 -16.04
N SER A 117 0.75 6.13 -15.01
CA SER A 117 1.84 7.13 -14.98
C SER A 117 2.68 7.07 -16.25
N SER A 118 3.10 8.24 -16.74
CA SER A 118 4.03 8.32 -17.86
C SER A 118 5.43 7.77 -17.50
N ASN A 119 5.77 7.79 -16.21
CA ASN A 119 6.97 7.18 -15.66
C ASN A 119 6.71 5.68 -15.33
N PRO A 120 7.41 4.73 -15.98
CA PRO A 120 7.21 3.31 -15.73
C PRO A 120 7.43 2.89 -14.27
N ASP A 121 8.34 3.55 -13.56
CA ASP A 121 8.68 3.18 -12.17
C ASP A 121 7.54 3.46 -11.20
N ASP A 122 6.65 4.41 -11.50
CA ASP A 122 5.51 4.77 -10.65
C ASP A 122 4.30 3.84 -10.87
N ARG A 123 4.37 2.99 -11.90
CA ARG A 123 3.34 1.98 -12.20
C ARG A 123 3.46 0.76 -11.30
N GLU A 124 4.57 0.60 -10.60
CA GLU A 124 4.74 -0.46 -9.60
C GLU A 124 4.03 -0.09 -8.29
N VAL A 125 3.68 -1.10 -7.50
CA VAL A 125 3.12 -0.87 -6.16
C VAL A 125 4.25 -0.51 -5.22
N LYS A 126 4.17 0.67 -4.59
CA LYS A 126 5.13 1.20 -3.62
C LYS A 126 4.42 1.58 -2.33
N VAL A 127 5.18 1.98 -1.32
CA VAL A 127 4.63 2.67 -0.14
C VAL A 127 4.89 4.16 -0.28
N ALA A 128 3.84 4.96 -0.38
CA ALA A 128 3.94 6.40 -0.24
C ALA A 128 4.13 6.72 1.24
N VAL A 129 5.16 7.48 1.58
CA VAL A 129 5.48 7.91 2.95
C VAL A 129 5.60 9.42 2.99
N LEU A 130 4.87 10.08 3.88
CA LEU A 130 5.01 11.51 4.14
C LEU A 130 6.25 11.74 5.01
N LEU A 131 7.30 12.33 4.44
CA LEU A 131 8.52 12.70 5.16
C LEU A 131 8.75 14.21 5.03
N GLY A 132 8.73 14.91 6.16
CA GLY A 132 8.80 16.37 6.14
C GLY A 132 7.52 16.98 5.57
N ALA A 133 7.62 17.60 4.40
CA ALA A 133 6.49 18.27 3.73
C ALA A 133 6.03 17.53 2.45
N ASP A 134 6.72 16.46 2.05
CA ASP A 134 6.55 15.82 0.75
C ASP A 134 6.29 14.31 0.89
N TRP A 135 5.59 13.77 -0.11
CA TRP A 135 5.36 12.34 -0.25
C TRP A 135 6.50 11.69 -1.03
N HIS A 136 7.04 10.60 -0.48
CA HIS A 136 8.08 9.80 -1.09
C HIS A 136 7.56 8.39 -1.36
N GLN A 137 7.76 7.88 -2.57
CA GLN A 137 7.42 6.49 -2.89
C GLN A 137 8.63 5.60 -2.66
N LEU A 138 8.50 4.66 -1.72
CA LEU A 138 9.56 3.74 -1.34
C LEU A 138 9.23 2.32 -1.80
N ASP A 139 10.22 1.63 -2.35
CA ASP A 139 10.13 0.20 -2.60
C ASP A 139 10.26 -0.63 -1.31
N HIS A 140 10.31 -1.96 -1.46
CA HIS A 140 10.45 -2.89 -0.34
C HIS A 140 11.72 -2.65 0.48
N ASP A 141 12.86 -2.50 -0.17
CA ASP A 141 14.17 -2.42 0.48
C ASP A 141 14.38 -1.02 1.09
N GLU A 142 13.93 0.02 0.40
CA GLU A 142 13.94 1.39 0.89
C GLU A 142 13.05 1.56 2.13
N LEU A 143 11.85 0.97 2.14
CA LEU A 143 10.97 0.99 3.31
C LEU A 143 11.60 0.26 4.51
N ARG A 144 12.28 -0.86 4.27
CA ARG A 144 13.03 -1.58 5.32
C ARG A 144 14.18 -0.74 5.86
N MET A 145 14.88 -0.02 4.98
CA MET A 145 15.96 0.89 5.37
C MET A 145 15.42 2.05 6.21
N LEU A 146 14.32 2.68 5.81
CA LEU A 146 13.65 3.72 6.59
C LEU A 146 13.28 3.21 7.99
N ALA A 147 12.67 2.03 8.08
CA ALA A 147 12.31 1.42 9.35
C ALA A 147 13.55 1.19 10.25
N ALA A 148 14.67 0.72 9.69
CA ALA A 148 15.91 0.55 10.43
C ALA A 148 16.47 1.88 10.94
N GLN A 149 16.41 2.94 10.14
CA GLN A 149 16.84 4.28 10.53
C GLN A 149 15.99 4.85 11.68
N LEU A 150 14.67 4.63 11.66
CA LEU A 150 13.77 5.01 12.76
C LEU A 150 14.12 4.27 14.06
N VAL A 151 14.45 2.98 14.00
CA VAL A 151 14.89 2.21 15.17
C VAL A 151 16.20 2.75 15.75
N VAL A 152 17.18 3.08 14.90
CA VAL A 152 18.44 3.71 15.32
C VAL A 152 18.18 5.05 15.99
N HIS A 153 17.30 5.87 15.42
CA HIS A 153 16.94 7.17 16.00
C HIS A 153 16.26 7.03 17.36
N ALA A 154 15.35 6.06 17.50
CA ALA A 154 14.75 5.74 18.81
C ALA A 154 15.82 5.32 19.85
N GLY A 155 16.89 4.63 19.43
CA GLY A 155 18.06 4.38 20.28
C GLY A 155 18.71 5.66 20.78
N ARG A 156 19.00 6.60 19.86
CA ARG A 156 19.60 7.91 20.19
C ARG A 156 18.75 8.73 21.16
N LEU A 157 17.43 8.69 21.03
CA LEU A 157 16.52 9.38 21.97
C LEU A 157 16.59 8.79 23.39
N ARG A 158 16.80 7.47 23.53
CA ARG A 158 16.98 6.83 24.84
C ARG A 158 18.32 7.22 25.48
N ASP A 159 19.36 7.31 24.66
CA ASP A 159 20.68 7.78 25.12
C ASP A 159 20.59 9.23 25.61
N LEU A 160 19.92 10.11 24.84
CA LEU A 160 19.71 11.51 25.24
C LEU A 160 18.86 11.62 26.52
N ALA A 161 17.86 10.75 26.71
CA ALA A 161 17.09 10.70 27.95
C ALA A 161 17.95 10.26 29.15
N ALA A 162 18.95 9.40 28.94
CA ALA A 162 19.90 9.02 29.99
C ALA A 162 20.86 10.17 30.32
N GLU A 163 21.32 10.90 29.31
CA GLU A 163 22.12 12.11 29.49
C GLU A 163 21.34 13.18 30.26
N LEU A 164 20.08 13.43 29.88
CA LEU A 164 19.20 14.39 30.57
C LEU A 164 19.09 14.07 32.07
N ARG A 165 18.83 12.80 32.43
CA ARG A 165 18.77 12.37 33.83
C ARG A 165 20.08 12.61 34.57
N SER A 166 21.23 12.44 33.91
CA SER A 166 22.53 12.70 34.51
C SER A 166 22.72 14.19 34.84
N VAL A 167 22.19 15.09 34.02
CA VAL A 167 22.25 16.53 34.26
C VAL A 167 21.25 16.95 35.34
N GLU A 168 20.04 16.39 35.34
CA GLU A 168 19.00 16.66 36.35
C GLU A 168 19.41 16.19 37.76
N GLY A 169 20.11 15.06 37.87
CA GLY A 169 20.59 14.51 39.14
C GLY A 169 21.91 15.08 39.68
N ALA A 170 22.50 16.06 38.98
CA ALA A 170 23.77 16.70 39.37
C ALA A 170 23.58 18.05 40.13
N LEU A 171 22.36 18.35 40.57
CA LEU A 171 22.00 19.50 41.41
C LEU A 171 21.73 19.07 42.87
#